data_AF-A0A3P5WZJ3-F1
#
_entry.id   AF-A0A3P5WZJ3-F1
#
_cell.length_a   1.000
_cell.length_b   1.000
_cell.length_c   1.000
_cell.angle_alpha   90.00
_cell.angle_beta   90.00
_cell.angle_gamma   90.00
#
_symmetry.space_group_name_H-M   'P 1'
#
loop_
_entity.id
_entity.type
_entity.pdbx_description
1 polymer ?
#
loop_
_entity_poly.entity_id
_entity_poly.type
_entity_poly.pdbx_seq_one_letter_code
_entity_poly.pdbx_strand_id
1 'polypeptide(L)'
;MSGHGPLSPLPGLGYQCPMRWTIPNTLTFLRLLAAPGVAVMFLYFHRPWADWLALSLFVGAAVTDYFDGYLARLWKQESKFGAMLDPIADKAMVVIAIMVLTGYNGMTPWLILPATVILFREVFVSGLREFVGATAGQLRVTKLAKWKTSAQMVAIATLFLGTGLEYLNGVAMQGMTPEQYVDAVREGLADPIRACGNRDCASFANLIGLVLIWIAAVLTALTGWDYLVKARPYLRDDP
;
A
#
# COMPACT_ATOMS: atom_id res chain seq x y z
N MET A 1 -58.98 -10.82 -42.42
CA MET A 1 -58.82 -9.85 -41.32
C MET A 1 -57.88 -10.49 -40.30
N SER A 2 -56.71 -9.85 -40.10
CA SER A 2 -55.74 -9.94 -38.99
C SER A 2 -55.56 -11.28 -38.26
N GLY A 3 -54.42 -11.97 -38.22
CA GLY A 3 -53.05 -11.47 -38.14
C GLY A 3 -52.55 -11.38 -36.68
N HIS A 4 -52.61 -12.46 -35.88
CA HIS A 4 -51.96 -12.49 -34.56
C HIS A 4 -50.54 -13.04 -34.69
N GLY A 5 -49.58 -12.14 -34.91
CA GLY A 5 -48.14 -12.44 -34.78
C GLY A 5 -47.74 -12.60 -33.31
N PRO A 6 -46.60 -13.27 -33.03
CA PRO A 6 -46.09 -13.44 -31.68
C PRO A 6 -45.71 -12.08 -31.07
N LEU A 7 -46.09 -11.87 -29.81
CA LEU A 7 -45.77 -10.68 -29.02
C LEU A 7 -44.26 -10.44 -29.00
N SER A 8 -43.84 -9.29 -29.51
CA SER A 8 -42.48 -8.77 -29.37
C SER A 8 -42.17 -8.51 -27.89
N PRO A 9 -40.97 -8.85 -27.39
CA PRO A 9 -40.56 -8.44 -26.06
C PRO A 9 -40.39 -6.91 -26.02
N LEU A 10 -41.00 -6.27 -25.04
CA LEU A 10 -40.92 -4.83 -24.79
C LEU A 10 -39.45 -4.40 -24.57
N PRO A 11 -38.93 -3.39 -25.29
CA PRO A 11 -37.64 -2.81 -25.00
C PRO A 11 -37.78 -1.88 -23.80
N GLY A 12 -37.07 -2.14 -22.69
CA GLY A 12 -36.88 -1.09 -21.68
C GLY A 12 -36.89 -1.47 -20.20
N LEU A 13 -37.10 -2.73 -19.80
CA LEU A 13 -36.78 -3.11 -18.41
C LEU A 13 -35.33 -3.58 -18.31
N GLY A 14 -34.44 -2.61 -18.21
CA GLY A 14 -33.13 -2.83 -17.61
C GLY A 14 -33.34 -3.33 -16.19
N TYR A 15 -33.31 -4.65 -15.99
CA TYR A 15 -33.03 -5.22 -14.69
C TYR A 15 -31.62 -4.78 -14.32
N GLN A 16 -31.50 -3.62 -13.65
CA GLN A 16 -30.35 -3.32 -12.82
C GLN A 16 -30.38 -4.39 -11.71
N CYS A 17 -29.71 -5.51 -11.96
CA CYS A 17 -29.48 -6.50 -10.93
C CYS A 17 -28.76 -5.75 -9.80
N PRO A 18 -29.31 -5.67 -8.58
CA PRO A 18 -28.68 -4.92 -7.50
C PRO A 18 -27.26 -5.45 -7.33
N MET A 19 -26.29 -4.55 -7.10
CA MET A 19 -24.90 -4.96 -6.85
C MET A 19 -24.90 -6.04 -5.76
N ARG A 20 -24.70 -7.30 -6.16
CA ARG A 20 -24.53 -8.39 -5.20
C ARG A 20 -23.17 -8.16 -4.55
N TRP A 21 -23.20 -7.59 -3.35
CA TRP A 21 -22.02 -7.43 -2.51
C TRP A 21 -21.43 -8.81 -2.24
N THR A 22 -20.33 -9.11 -2.92
CA THR A 22 -19.51 -10.28 -2.62
C THR A 22 -18.54 -9.90 -1.50
N ILE A 23 -18.13 -10.88 -0.69
CA ILE A 23 -17.12 -10.68 0.37
C ILE A 23 -15.88 -9.95 -0.18
N PRO A 24 -15.32 -10.32 -1.35
CA PRO A 24 -14.21 -9.59 -1.96
C PRO A 24 -14.48 -8.10 -2.20
N ASN A 25 -15.64 -7.77 -2.76
CA ASN A 25 -15.95 -6.39 -3.08
C ASN A 25 -16.02 -5.49 -1.82
N THR A 26 -16.58 -6.03 -0.73
CA THR A 26 -16.60 -5.33 0.55
C THR A 26 -15.19 -5.11 1.10
N LEU A 27 -14.30 -6.10 0.98
CA LEU A 27 -12.91 -6.00 1.43
C LEU A 27 -12.10 -4.96 0.63
N THR A 28 -12.21 -4.96 -0.70
CA THR A 28 -11.58 -3.94 -1.56
C THR A 28 -12.07 -2.54 -1.20
N PHE A 29 -13.38 -2.38 -1.01
CA PHE A 29 -13.98 -1.09 -0.64
C PHE A 29 -13.50 -0.62 0.74
N LEU A 30 -13.45 -1.52 1.73
CA LEU A 30 -12.91 -1.22 3.04
C LEU A 30 -11.43 -0.80 2.97
N ARG A 31 -10.63 -1.42 2.09
CA ARG A 31 -9.24 -1.01 1.88
C ARG A 31 -9.13 0.39 1.30
N LEU A 32 -9.98 0.71 0.32
CA LEU A 32 -10.03 2.04 -0.27
C LEU A 32 -10.35 3.11 0.79
N LEU A 33 -11.20 2.78 1.77
CA LEU A 33 -11.49 3.65 2.92
C LEU A 33 -10.37 3.63 3.98
N ALA A 34 -9.70 2.50 4.17
CA ALA A 34 -8.59 2.36 5.11
C ALA A 34 -7.39 3.22 4.69
N ALA A 35 -7.15 3.39 3.39
CA ALA A 35 -6.04 4.21 2.88
C ALA A 35 -6.05 5.65 3.41
N PRO A 36 -7.11 6.47 3.21
CA PRO A 36 -7.22 7.79 3.86
C PRO A 36 -7.38 7.66 5.38
N GLY A 37 -7.97 6.56 5.87
CA GLY A 37 -8.03 6.25 7.30
C GLY A 37 -6.67 6.28 7.99
N VAL A 38 -5.61 5.79 7.33
CA VAL A 38 -4.24 5.86 7.85
C VAL A 38 -3.84 7.30 8.15
N ALA A 39 -4.04 8.23 7.21
CA ALA A 39 -3.73 9.64 7.42
C ALA A 39 -4.61 10.28 8.50
N VAL A 40 -5.90 9.94 8.52
CA VAL A 40 -6.86 10.43 9.53
C VAL A 40 -6.44 10.03 10.95
N MET A 41 -5.81 8.86 11.15
CA MET A 41 -5.31 8.47 12.47
C MET A 41 -4.33 9.49 13.05
N PHE A 42 -3.46 10.09 12.22
CA PHE A 42 -2.48 11.08 12.67
C PHE A 42 -3.07 12.49 12.84
N LEU A 43 -4.23 12.76 12.24
CA LEU A 43 -4.94 14.04 12.40
C LEU A 43 -5.78 14.09 13.69
N TYR A 44 -6.38 12.97 14.09
CA TYR A 44 -7.31 12.93 15.23
C TYR A 44 -6.71 12.34 16.51
N PHE A 45 -5.73 11.43 16.41
CA PHE A 45 -5.14 10.80 17.59
C PHE A 45 -3.79 11.41 17.93
N HIS A 46 -3.51 11.51 19.22
CA HIS A 46 -2.19 11.92 19.69
C HIS A 46 -1.21 10.75 19.58
N ARG A 47 0.07 11.08 19.40
CA ARG A 47 1.17 10.12 19.51
C ARG A 47 1.25 9.59 20.96
N PRO A 48 1.53 8.29 21.19
CA PRO A 48 1.92 7.22 20.25
C PRO A 48 0.74 6.47 19.60
N TRP A 49 -0.49 6.67 20.09
CA TRP A 49 -1.65 5.88 19.64
C TRP A 49 -1.89 5.97 18.13
N ALA A 50 -1.63 7.14 17.53
CA ALA A 50 -1.69 7.32 16.08
C ALA A 50 -0.77 6.36 15.30
N ASP A 51 0.48 6.11 15.75
CA ASP A 51 1.40 5.19 15.03
C ASP A 51 0.90 3.77 15.08
N TRP A 52 0.51 3.30 16.26
CA TRP A 52 0.06 1.92 16.47
C TRP A 52 -1.25 1.63 15.74
N LEU A 53 -2.19 2.58 15.75
CA LEU A 53 -3.44 2.47 15.02
C LEU A 53 -3.21 2.49 13.50
N ALA A 54 -2.35 3.38 13.01
CA ALA A 54 -2.00 3.45 11.60
C ALA A 54 -1.29 2.18 11.09
N LEU A 55 -0.31 1.69 11.86
CA LEU A 55 0.38 0.44 11.59
C LEU A 55 -0.61 -0.74 11.56
N SER A 56 -1.48 -0.83 12.56
CA SER A 56 -2.48 -1.89 12.65
C SER A 56 -3.46 -1.85 11.48
N LEU A 57 -3.92 -0.65 11.11
CA LEU A 57 -4.82 -0.44 9.97
C LEU A 57 -4.14 -0.83 8.65
N PHE A 58 -2.90 -0.39 8.44
CA PHE A 58 -2.12 -0.69 7.24
C PHE A 58 -1.85 -2.19 7.10
N VAL A 59 -1.33 -2.83 8.16
CA VAL A 59 -1.04 -4.27 8.19
C VAL A 59 -2.33 -5.07 8.03
N GLY A 60 -3.40 -4.69 8.74
CA GLY A 60 -4.71 -5.31 8.61
C GLY A 60 -5.23 -5.25 7.18
N ALA A 61 -5.12 -4.10 6.52
CA ALA A 61 -5.54 -3.91 5.13
C ALA A 61 -4.70 -4.74 4.14
N ALA A 62 -3.38 -4.81 4.34
CA ALA A 62 -2.47 -5.62 3.50
C ALA A 62 -2.71 -7.12 3.67
N VAL A 63 -2.95 -7.58 4.89
CA VAL A 63 -3.28 -8.99 5.17
C VAL A 63 -4.64 -9.34 4.56
N THR A 64 -5.62 -8.45 4.70
CA THR A 64 -6.96 -8.63 4.15
C THR A 64 -6.94 -8.74 2.61
N ASP A 65 -6.05 -8.00 1.93
CA ASP A 65 -5.82 -8.17 0.48
C ASP A 65 -5.33 -9.56 0.10
N TYR A 66 -4.32 -10.04 0.82
CA TYR A 66 -3.75 -11.35 0.55
C TYR A 66 -4.80 -12.46 0.68
N PHE A 67 -5.62 -12.39 1.74
CA PHE A 67 -6.72 -13.33 1.94
C PHE A 67 -7.80 -13.19 0.88
N ASP A 68 -8.19 -11.98 0.52
CA ASP A 68 -9.24 -11.77 -0.49
C ASP A 68 -8.83 -12.34 -1.85
N GLY A 69 -7.60 -12.04 -2.28
CA GLY A 69 -7.04 -12.58 -3.51
C GLY A 69 -6.93 -14.12 -3.48
N TYR A 70 -6.84 -14.74 -2.31
CA TYR A 70 -6.88 -16.19 -2.14
C TYR A 70 -8.31 -16.74 -2.21
N LEU A 71 -9.26 -16.13 -1.51
CA LEU A 71 -10.68 -16.52 -1.49
C LEU A 71 -11.34 -16.35 -2.87
N ALA A 72 -11.06 -15.26 -3.57
CA ALA A 72 -11.57 -15.00 -4.92
C ALA A 72 -11.19 -16.12 -5.90
N ARG A 73 -9.92 -16.59 -5.84
CA ARG A 73 -9.42 -17.71 -6.65
C ARG A 73 -10.08 -19.04 -6.30
N LEU A 74 -10.43 -19.26 -5.03
CA LEU A 74 -11.05 -20.50 -4.57
C LEU A 74 -12.55 -20.56 -4.91
N TRP A 75 -13.25 -19.42 -4.83
CA TRP A 75 -14.71 -19.36 -4.96
C TRP A 75 -15.22 -18.92 -6.34
N LYS A 76 -14.34 -18.53 -7.27
CA LYS A 76 -14.70 -18.02 -8.62
C LYS A 76 -15.74 -16.88 -8.59
N GLN A 77 -15.86 -16.18 -7.46
CA GLN A 77 -16.77 -15.05 -7.29
C GLN A 77 -16.01 -13.75 -7.53
N GLU A 78 -15.66 -13.49 -8.79
CA GLU A 78 -15.07 -12.22 -9.20
C GLU A 78 -16.16 -11.30 -9.77
N SER A 79 -16.31 -10.11 -9.19
CA SER A 79 -17.19 -9.07 -9.72
C SER A 79 -16.37 -8.11 -10.59
N LYS A 80 -16.96 -7.64 -11.71
CA LYS A 80 -16.30 -6.64 -12.57
C LYS A 80 -15.97 -5.34 -11.83
N PHE A 81 -16.80 -4.98 -10.85
CA PHE A 81 -16.63 -3.78 -10.05
C PHE A 81 -15.45 -3.90 -9.07
N GLY A 82 -15.36 -5.01 -8.32
CA GLY A 82 -14.23 -5.28 -7.42
C GLY A 82 -12.89 -5.34 -8.19
N ALA A 83 -12.87 -6.03 -9.34
CA ALA A 83 -11.69 -6.12 -10.20
C ALA A 83 -11.21 -4.75 -10.72
N MET A 84 -12.13 -3.78 -10.89
CA MET A 84 -11.79 -2.41 -11.26
C MET A 84 -11.23 -1.62 -10.07
N LEU A 85 -11.79 -1.80 -8.88
CA LEU A 85 -11.39 -1.08 -7.67
C LEU A 85 -10.06 -1.57 -7.07
N ASP A 86 -9.72 -2.85 -7.21
CA ASP A 86 -8.52 -3.45 -6.62
C ASP A 86 -7.22 -2.68 -6.97
N PRO A 87 -6.92 -2.40 -8.27
CA PRO A 87 -5.72 -1.65 -8.64
C PRO A 87 -5.73 -0.20 -8.18
N ILE A 88 -6.91 0.36 -7.87
CA ILE A 88 -7.05 1.74 -7.37
C ILE A 88 -6.77 1.76 -5.87
N ALA A 89 -7.37 0.83 -5.12
CA ALA A 89 -7.20 0.71 -3.68
C ALA A 89 -5.74 0.41 -3.30
N ASP A 90 -5.07 -0.47 -4.05
CA ASP A 90 -3.66 -0.82 -3.81
C ASP A 90 -2.73 0.40 -3.93
N LYS A 91 -2.86 1.18 -5.03
CA LYS A 91 -2.06 2.40 -5.25
C LYS A 91 -2.38 3.49 -4.24
N ALA A 92 -3.67 3.72 -3.96
CA ALA A 92 -4.09 4.72 -3.00
C ALA A 92 -3.49 4.45 -1.61
N MET A 93 -3.50 3.18 -1.19
CA MET A 93 -2.90 2.75 0.09
C MET A 93 -1.40 3.08 0.14
N VAL A 94 -0.64 2.68 -0.88
CA VAL A 94 0.79 2.98 -0.97
C VAL A 94 1.06 4.48 -0.93
N VAL A 95 0.38 5.24 -1.79
CA VAL A 95 0.65 6.67 -1.98
C VAL A 95 0.42 7.43 -0.69
N ILE A 96 -0.71 7.15 -0.02
CA ILE A 96 -1.06 7.80 1.25
C ILE A 96 -0.10 7.36 2.36
N ALA A 97 0.25 6.07 2.43
CA ALA A 97 1.19 5.59 3.43
C ALA A 97 2.58 6.24 3.28
N ILE A 98 3.12 6.33 2.06
CA ILE A 98 4.38 7.02 1.79
C ILE A 98 4.28 8.50 2.15
N MET A 99 3.18 9.17 1.79
CA MET A 99 2.97 10.58 2.13
C MET A 99 3.01 10.81 3.65
N VAL A 100 2.26 10.01 4.41
CA VAL A 100 2.25 10.06 5.88
C VAL A 100 3.65 9.79 6.44
N LEU A 101 4.33 8.74 5.97
CA LEU A 101 5.69 8.42 6.41
C LEU A 101 6.67 9.57 6.14
N THR A 102 6.61 10.20 4.96
CA THR A 102 7.48 11.36 4.66
C THR A 102 7.18 12.58 5.54
N GLY A 103 5.94 12.74 5.98
CA GLY A 103 5.55 13.82 6.90
C GLY A 103 6.05 13.61 8.33
N TYR A 104 6.13 12.36 8.81
CA TYR A 104 6.42 12.04 10.21
C TYR A 104 7.81 11.46 10.48
N ASN A 105 8.43 10.70 9.56
CA ASN A 105 9.83 10.24 9.67
C ASN A 105 10.86 11.28 9.21
N GLY A 106 10.39 12.48 8.87
CA GLY A 106 11.21 13.57 8.36
C GLY A 106 11.49 13.46 6.86
N MET A 107 11.68 14.63 6.24
CA MET A 107 11.98 14.79 4.82
C MET A 107 13.47 14.53 4.53
N THR A 108 13.97 13.35 4.90
CA THR A 108 15.35 12.97 4.58
C THR A 108 15.48 12.56 3.11
N PRO A 109 16.56 12.94 2.40
CA PRO A 109 16.78 12.53 1.02
C PRO A 109 16.75 11.00 0.83
N TRP A 110 17.16 10.25 1.86
CA TRP A 110 17.18 8.79 1.87
C TRP A 110 15.79 8.14 1.84
N LEU A 111 14.74 8.83 2.31
CA LEU A 111 13.36 8.37 2.20
C LEU A 111 12.67 8.95 0.96
N ILE A 112 12.93 10.22 0.64
CA ILE A 112 12.25 10.94 -0.46
C ILE A 112 12.64 10.38 -1.83
N LEU A 113 13.92 10.06 -2.05
CA LEU A 113 14.38 9.52 -3.33
C LEU A 113 13.68 8.20 -3.71
N PRO A 114 13.70 7.13 -2.87
CA PRO A 114 13.00 5.90 -3.21
C PRO A 114 11.48 6.08 -3.29
N ALA A 115 10.89 6.91 -2.41
CA ALA A 115 9.48 7.26 -2.47
C ALA A 115 9.09 7.88 -3.82
N THR A 116 9.88 8.83 -4.31
CA THR A 116 9.63 9.51 -5.60
C THR A 116 9.68 8.53 -6.76
N VAL A 117 10.66 7.62 -6.78
CA VAL A 117 10.77 6.57 -7.80
C VAL A 117 9.54 5.66 -7.80
N ILE A 118 9.09 5.25 -6.62
CA ILE A 118 7.89 4.41 -6.47
C ILE A 118 6.66 5.13 -7.01
N LEU A 119 6.40 6.36 -6.55
CA LEU A 119 5.23 7.16 -6.94
C LEU A 119 5.21 7.47 -8.43
N PHE A 120 6.34 7.94 -8.98
CA PHE A 120 6.47 8.22 -10.41
C PHE A 120 6.12 6.98 -11.24
N ARG A 121 6.69 5.82 -10.88
CA ARG A 121 6.46 4.57 -11.60
C ARG A 121 5.02 4.10 -11.47
N GLU A 122 4.39 4.22 -10.30
CA GLU A 122 3.00 3.81 -10.11
C GLU A 122 2.06 4.60 -11.01
N VAL A 123 2.24 5.92 -11.12
CA VAL A 123 1.47 6.76 -12.04
C VAL A 123 1.80 6.42 -13.50
N PHE A 124 3.09 6.37 -13.84
CA PHE A 124 3.56 6.14 -15.22
C PHE A 124 3.08 4.81 -15.80
N VAL A 125 3.28 3.70 -15.09
CA VAL A 125 2.87 2.37 -15.56
C VAL A 125 1.34 2.25 -15.62
N SER A 126 0.62 2.95 -14.75
CA SER A 126 -0.85 3.00 -14.80
C SER A 126 -1.35 3.69 -16.06
N GLY A 127 -0.83 4.89 -16.35
CA GLY A 127 -1.20 5.62 -17.57
C GLY A 127 -0.81 4.86 -18.83
N LEU A 128 0.37 4.23 -18.85
CA LEU A 128 0.79 3.42 -19.98
C LEU A 128 -0.11 2.17 -20.18
N ARG A 129 -0.57 1.56 -19.09
CA ARG A 129 -1.50 0.42 -19.15
C ARG A 129 -2.86 0.81 -19.69
N GLU A 130 -3.34 1.99 -19.31
CA GLU A 130 -4.59 2.55 -19.84
C GLU A 130 -4.47 2.87 -21.33
N PHE A 131 -3.35 3.47 -21.75
CA PHE A 131 -3.08 3.79 -23.16
C PHE A 131 -3.00 2.55 -24.05
N VAL A 132 -2.30 1.49 -23.62
CA VAL A 132 -2.17 0.24 -24.40
C VAL A 132 -3.48 -0.57 -24.44
N GLY A 133 -4.47 -0.22 -23.61
CA GLY A 133 -5.82 -0.76 -23.67
C GLY A 133 -5.90 -2.29 -23.49
N ALA A 134 -6.74 -2.95 -24.28
CA ALA A 134 -7.04 -4.38 -24.15
C ALA A 134 -5.81 -5.29 -24.32
N THR A 135 -4.80 -4.85 -25.06
CA THR A 135 -3.56 -5.61 -25.31
C THR A 135 -2.62 -5.60 -24.10
N ALA A 136 -2.84 -4.70 -23.14
CA ALA A 136 -2.04 -4.63 -21.92
C ALA A 136 -2.20 -5.86 -21.01
N GLY A 137 -3.29 -6.63 -21.18
CA GLY A 137 -3.49 -7.92 -20.51
C GLY A 137 -2.59 -9.04 -21.05
N GLN A 138 -2.09 -8.91 -22.27
CA GLN A 138 -1.21 -9.91 -22.91
C GLN A 138 0.26 -9.74 -22.52
N LEU A 139 0.61 -8.59 -21.93
CA LEU A 139 1.95 -8.32 -21.45
C LEU A 139 2.28 -9.25 -20.28
N ARG A 140 3.09 -10.29 -20.55
CA ARG A 140 3.53 -11.26 -19.54
C ARG A 140 4.19 -10.54 -18.37
N VAL A 141 3.54 -10.65 -17.21
CA VAL A 141 4.02 -10.15 -15.92
C VAL A 141 5.21 -10.99 -15.48
N THR A 142 6.36 -10.34 -15.23
CA THR A 142 7.56 -11.01 -14.72
C THR A 142 7.36 -11.44 -13.26
N LYS A 143 8.06 -12.50 -12.84
CA LYS A 143 8.05 -12.90 -11.41
C LYS A 143 8.54 -11.78 -10.50
N LEU A 144 9.46 -10.92 -10.98
CA LEU A 144 9.93 -9.72 -10.28
C LEU A 144 8.78 -8.76 -9.90
N ALA A 145 7.77 -8.64 -10.77
CA ALA A 145 6.61 -7.79 -10.48
C ALA A 145 5.69 -8.35 -9.38
N LYS A 146 5.81 -9.63 -9.03
CA LYS A 146 5.13 -10.21 -7.86
C LYS A 146 5.86 -9.90 -6.56
N TRP A 147 7.19 -9.91 -6.58
CA TRP A 147 8.00 -9.63 -5.39
C TRP A 147 8.03 -8.14 -5.03
N LYS A 148 7.87 -7.25 -6.02
CA LYS A 148 7.91 -5.80 -5.78
C LYS A 148 6.84 -5.33 -4.77
N THR A 149 5.61 -5.83 -4.88
CA THR A 149 4.48 -5.37 -4.05
C THR A 149 4.66 -5.86 -2.62
N SER A 150 5.07 -7.12 -2.44
CA SER A 150 5.41 -7.66 -1.13
C SER A 150 6.57 -6.89 -0.48
N ALA A 151 7.64 -6.60 -1.22
CA ALA A 151 8.77 -5.82 -0.71
C ALA A 151 8.33 -4.41 -0.28
N GLN A 152 7.47 -3.77 -1.06
CA GLN A 152 6.95 -2.43 -0.79
C GLN A 152 6.02 -2.39 0.44
N MET A 153 5.10 -3.34 0.56
CA MET A 153 4.21 -3.46 1.72
C MET A 153 5.01 -3.72 3.01
N VAL A 154 6.00 -4.62 2.96
CA VAL A 154 6.86 -4.92 4.12
C VAL A 154 7.73 -3.72 4.48
N ALA A 155 8.27 -2.99 3.50
CA ALA A 155 9.03 -1.77 3.74
C ALA A 155 8.20 -0.72 4.49
N ILE A 156 6.99 -0.43 3.99
CA ILE A 156 6.08 0.56 4.57
C ILE A 156 5.66 0.15 5.99
N ALA A 157 5.30 -1.11 6.21
CA ALA A 157 4.94 -1.61 7.54
C ALA A 157 6.11 -1.49 8.53
N THR A 158 7.32 -1.79 8.08
CA THR A 158 8.53 -1.68 8.93
C THR A 158 8.85 -0.22 9.25
N LEU A 159 8.66 0.70 8.30
CA LEU A 159 8.84 2.13 8.54
C LEU A 159 7.82 2.69 9.54
N PHE A 160 6.55 2.29 9.46
CA PHE A 160 5.54 2.68 10.47
C PHE A 160 5.88 2.15 11.86
N LEU A 161 6.38 0.91 11.95
CA LEU A 161 6.86 0.34 13.20
C LEU A 161 8.04 1.15 13.75
N GLY A 162 8.98 1.55 12.89
CA GLY A 162 10.10 2.42 13.24
C GLY A 162 9.65 3.74 13.84
N THR A 163 8.71 4.44 13.20
CA THR A 163 8.15 5.72 13.70
C THR A 163 7.49 5.57 15.08
N GLY A 164 6.70 4.52 15.28
CA GLY A 164 6.06 4.27 16.57
C GLY A 164 7.05 3.96 17.70
N LEU A 165 8.11 3.19 17.41
CA LEU A 165 9.17 2.90 18.36
C LEU A 165 10.03 4.13 18.67
N GLU A 166 10.35 4.95 17.66
CA GLU A 166 11.17 6.15 17.82
C GLU A 166 10.47 7.18 18.70
N TYR A 167 9.16 7.36 18.55
CA TYR A 167 8.39 8.21 19.43
C TYR A 167 8.43 7.73 20.89
N LEU A 168 8.27 6.42 21.13
CA LEU A 168 8.38 5.85 22.48
C LEU A 168 9.77 6.06 23.09
N ASN A 169 10.83 5.89 22.29
CA ASN A 169 12.19 6.19 22.71
C ASN A 169 12.39 7.68 23.02
N GLY A 170 11.80 8.57 22.22
CA GLY A 170 11.83 10.02 22.43
C GLY A 170 11.14 10.45 23.72
N VAL A 171 10.00 9.82 24.06
CA VAL A 171 9.31 10.05 25.35
C VAL A 171 10.15 9.54 26.52
N ALA A 172 10.79 8.38 26.38
CA ALA A 172 11.66 7.82 27.43
C ALA A 172 12.88 8.71 27.71
N MET A 173 13.40 9.41 26.71
CA MET A 173 14.56 10.30 26.82
C MET A 173 14.20 11.77 27.13
N GLN A 174 12.91 12.10 27.27
CA GLN A 174 12.47 13.50 27.33
C GLN A 174 12.93 14.18 28.63
N GLY A 175 13.96 15.02 28.53
CA GLY A 175 14.52 15.79 29.66
C GLY A 175 15.79 15.21 30.29
N MET A 176 16.34 14.13 29.74
CA MET A 176 17.59 13.50 30.22
C MET A 176 18.59 13.36 29.08
N THR A 177 19.88 13.54 29.36
CA THR A 177 20.93 13.11 28.43
C THR A 177 20.97 11.58 28.36
N PRO A 178 21.52 10.98 27.27
CA PRO A 178 21.63 9.52 27.17
C PRO A 178 22.34 8.89 28.37
N GLU A 179 23.34 9.57 28.93
CA GLU A 179 24.06 9.12 30.13
C GLU A 179 23.17 9.17 31.38
N GLN A 180 22.45 10.28 31.59
CA GLN A 180 21.51 10.43 32.71
C GLN A 180 20.38 9.40 32.66
N TYR A 181 19.90 9.08 31.46
CA TYR A 181 18.88 8.05 31.28
C TYR A 181 19.42 6.66 31.63
N VAL A 182 20.65 6.33 31.21
CA VAL A 182 21.30 5.05 31.57
C VAL A 182 21.47 4.93 33.09
N ASP A 183 21.84 6.02 33.75
CA ASP A 183 21.96 6.04 35.22
C ASP A 183 20.59 5.94 35.91
N ALA A 184 19.55 6.63 35.41
CA ALA A 184 18.19 6.50 35.91
C ALA A 184 17.62 5.08 35.76
N VAL A 185 17.97 4.38 34.67
CA VAL A 185 17.62 2.96 34.46
C VAL A 185 18.36 2.06 35.44
N ARG A 186 19.64 2.32 35.71
CA ARG A 186 20.43 1.57 36.72
C ARG A 186 19.90 1.75 38.13
N GLU A 187 19.39 2.93 38.44
CA GLU A 187 18.75 3.26 39.72
C GLU A 187 17.30 2.76 39.82
N GLY A 188 16.74 2.19 38.74
CA GLY A 188 15.37 1.67 38.69
C GLY A 188 14.30 2.75 38.63
N LEU A 189 14.68 3.99 38.30
CA LEU A 189 13.79 5.15 38.19
C LEU A 189 13.18 5.31 36.78
N ALA A 190 13.75 4.64 35.78
CA ALA A 190 13.25 4.61 34.41
C ALA A 190 13.25 3.19 33.83
N ASP A 191 12.23 2.87 33.02
CA ASP A 191 12.20 1.63 32.26
C ASP A 191 13.30 1.63 31.20
N PRO A 192 14.10 0.56 31.00
CA PRO A 192 15.15 0.52 29.99
C PRO A 192 14.58 0.63 28.57
N ILE A 193 15.21 1.45 27.70
CA ILE A 193 14.98 1.41 26.25
C ILE A 193 15.16 -0.05 25.83
N ARG A 194 14.17 -0.60 25.14
CA ARG A 194 14.28 -1.93 24.53
C ARG A 194 15.45 -1.89 23.55
N ALA A 195 16.58 -2.43 23.97
CA ALA A 195 17.77 -2.56 23.16
C ALA A 195 17.64 -3.81 22.30
N CYS A 196 17.76 -3.64 20.98
CA CYS A 196 17.84 -4.74 20.03
C CYS A 196 19.31 -4.91 19.65
N GLY A 197 20.07 -5.59 20.53
CA GLY A 197 21.52 -5.71 20.41
C GLY A 197 22.24 -4.42 20.83
N ASN A 198 23.20 -3.95 20.03
CA ASN A 198 24.02 -2.75 20.34
C ASN A 198 23.34 -1.42 19.95
N ARG A 199 22.12 -1.45 19.40
CA ARG A 199 21.33 -0.26 19.04
C ARG A 199 19.93 -0.36 19.65
N ASP A 200 19.27 0.78 19.81
CA ASP A 200 17.87 0.84 20.19
C ASP A 200 16.98 0.22 19.08
N CYS A 201 15.89 -0.44 19.48
CA CYS A 201 15.02 -1.14 18.53
C CYS A 201 14.39 -0.20 17.49
N ALA A 202 14.20 1.09 17.80
CA ALA A 202 13.66 2.07 16.86
C ALA A 202 14.64 2.37 15.73
N SER A 203 15.91 2.68 16.05
CA SER A 203 16.96 2.91 15.04
C SER A 203 17.12 1.70 14.11
N PHE A 204 17.06 0.49 14.67
CA PHE A 204 17.17 -0.73 13.87
C PHE A 204 15.99 -0.93 12.92
N ALA A 205 14.76 -0.73 13.41
CA ALA A 205 13.54 -0.83 12.59
C ALA A 205 13.53 0.22 11.46
N ASN A 206 13.88 1.47 11.76
CA ASN A 206 13.98 2.53 10.75
C ASN A 206 15.05 2.23 9.69
N LEU A 207 16.23 1.74 10.09
CA LEU A 207 17.27 1.35 9.15
C LEU A 207 16.81 0.23 8.22
N ILE A 208 16.18 -0.82 8.77
CA ILE A 208 15.63 -1.92 7.96
C ILE A 208 14.56 -1.38 7.02
N GLY A 209 13.63 -0.56 7.51
CA GLY A 209 12.59 0.06 6.69
C GLY A 209 13.16 0.87 5.52
N LEU A 210 14.21 1.66 5.78
CA LEU A 210 14.91 2.43 4.74
C LEU A 210 15.60 1.51 3.72
N VAL A 211 16.30 0.47 4.16
CA VAL A 211 16.93 -0.47 3.22
C VAL A 211 15.87 -1.17 2.37
N LEU A 212 14.77 -1.59 2.99
CA LEU A 212 13.66 -2.25 2.29
C LEU A 212 12.97 -1.34 1.29
N ILE A 213 12.75 -0.06 1.60
CA ILE A 213 12.11 0.87 0.65
C ILE A 213 13.02 1.15 -0.54
N TRP A 214 14.35 1.18 -0.36
CA TRP A 214 15.31 1.25 -1.47
C TRP A 214 15.27 0.00 -2.36
N ILE A 215 15.23 -1.19 -1.75
CA ILE A 215 15.06 -2.44 -2.50
C ILE A 215 13.74 -2.41 -3.29
N ALA A 216 12.64 -1.98 -2.65
CA ALA A 216 11.35 -1.84 -3.29
C ALA A 216 11.39 -0.83 -4.45
N ALA A 217 12.06 0.30 -4.29
CA ALA A 217 12.21 1.31 -5.33
C ALA A 217 13.00 0.77 -6.53
N VAL A 218 14.12 0.07 -6.30
CA VAL A 218 14.91 -0.56 -7.37
C VAL A 218 14.07 -1.61 -8.12
N LEU A 219 13.40 -2.51 -7.40
CA LEU A 219 12.50 -3.50 -8.02
C LEU A 219 11.39 -2.84 -8.82
N THR A 220 10.84 -1.74 -8.30
CA THR A 220 9.77 -0.97 -8.93
C THR A 220 10.25 -0.30 -10.22
N ALA A 221 11.44 0.29 -10.21
CA ALA A 221 12.08 0.88 -11.39
C ALA A 221 12.38 -0.18 -12.46
N LEU A 222 13.01 -1.30 -12.09
CA LEU A 222 13.33 -2.41 -13.00
C LEU A 222 12.07 -2.97 -13.67
N THR A 223 11.01 -3.18 -12.89
CA THR A 223 9.73 -3.70 -13.42
C THR A 223 8.96 -2.65 -14.23
N GLY A 224 9.13 -1.36 -13.95
CA GLY A 224 8.61 -0.28 -14.77
C GLY A 224 9.30 -0.20 -16.13
N TRP A 225 10.63 -0.33 -16.13
CA TRP A 225 11.43 -0.38 -17.36
C TRP A 225 11.08 -1.59 -18.23
N ASP A 226 10.99 -2.78 -17.63
CA ASP A 226 10.55 -4.00 -18.34
C ASP A 226 9.18 -3.82 -19.00
N TYR A 227 8.24 -3.18 -18.29
CA TYR A 227 6.91 -2.89 -18.83
C TYR A 227 6.98 -1.92 -20.02
N LEU A 228 7.74 -0.83 -19.89
CA LEU A 228 7.92 0.15 -20.97
C LEU A 228 8.51 -0.47 -22.24
N VAL A 229 9.55 -1.30 -22.09
CA VAL A 229 10.19 -2.00 -23.21
C VAL A 229 9.19 -2.91 -23.93
N LYS A 230 8.37 -3.64 -23.19
CA LYS A 230 7.33 -4.50 -23.76
C LYS A 230 6.16 -3.73 -24.36
N ALA A 231 5.87 -2.54 -23.85
CA ALA A 231 4.83 -1.66 -24.39
C ALA A 231 5.28 -0.94 -25.66
N ARG A 232 6.59 -0.71 -25.85
CA ARG A 232 7.19 0.04 -26.97
C ARG A 232 6.66 -0.35 -28.37
N PRO A 233 6.44 -1.64 -28.71
CA PRO A 233 5.89 -2.01 -30.03
C PRO A 233 4.47 -1.49 -30.26
N TYR A 234 3.68 -1.35 -29.20
CA TYR A 234 2.29 -0.86 -29.25
C TYR A 234 2.18 0.67 -29.16
N LEU A 235 3.30 1.36 -28.90
CA LEU A 235 3.38 2.83 -28.85
C LEU A 235 3.80 3.44 -30.18
N ARG A 236 4.15 2.62 -31.17
CA ARG A 236 4.50 3.10 -32.51
C ARG A 236 3.22 3.17 -33.31
N ASP A 237 2.90 4.34 -33.85
CA ASP A 237 1.91 4.46 -34.90
C ASP A 237 2.41 3.66 -36.11
N ASP A 238 1.58 2.77 -36.65
CA ASP A 238 1.86 2.18 -37.96
C ASP A 238 1.87 3.33 -38.99
N PRO A 239 2.89 3.39 -39.87
CA PRO A 239 3.06 4.50 -40.83
C PRO A 239 1.93 4.59 -41.85
#